data_AF-A0A659UM37-F1
#
_entry.id   AF-A0A659UM37-F1
#
_cell.length_a   1.000
_cell.length_b   1.000
_cell.length_c   1.000
_cell.angle_alpha   90.00
_cell.angle_beta   90.00
_cell.angle_gamma   90.00
#
_symmetry.space_group_name_H-M   'P 1'
#
loop_
_entity.id
_entity.type
_entity.pdbx_description
1 polymer ?
#
loop_
_entity_poly.entity_id
_entity_poly.type
_entity_poly.pdbx_seq_one_letter_code
_entity_poly.pdbx_strand_id
1 'polypeptide(L)'
;RTLGHGVVSLLIALVLAVAIAYAAYHYLVPAHGDNADILGAAVGVIFIYVVAILDRSLNINMMSRLAQQVVIVLIPPLALIFLVLGTIFLGIATPTEGGAMGAVGALAMAAMKGRLSMDVIKQALASTTRLSSFVLFILIGARVFSLTFYGVNGQIWVEHLLTSLPGGEVGFLIGVN
;
A
#
# COMPACT_ATOMS: atom_id res chain seq x y z
N ARG A 1 -2.22 22.02 29.16
CA ARG A 1 -2.18 20.73 29.88
C ARG A 1 -1.10 19.87 29.22
N THR A 2 -0.10 19.45 29.99
CA THR A 2 1.22 18.99 29.53
C THR A 2 1.15 17.70 28.72
N LEU A 3 1.41 17.81 27.41
CA LEU A 3 1.56 16.69 26.46
C LEU A 3 2.83 15.84 26.71
N GLY A 4 3.70 16.26 27.65
CA GLY A 4 5.05 15.70 27.84
C GLY A 4 5.11 14.21 28.20
N HIS A 5 4.14 13.68 28.94
CA HIS A 5 4.18 12.26 29.35
C HIS A 5 3.67 11.31 28.25
N GLY A 6 2.85 11.79 27.31
CA GLY A 6 2.29 10.97 26.24
C GLY A 6 3.34 10.56 25.20
N VAL A 7 4.19 11.52 24.81
CA VAL A 7 5.28 11.27 23.84
C VAL A 7 6.35 10.35 24.42
N VAL A 8 6.70 10.52 25.70
CA VAL A 8 7.66 9.66 26.39
C VAL A 8 7.14 8.22 26.50
N SER A 9 5.86 8.04 26.85
CA SER A 9 5.23 6.71 26.87
C SER A 9 5.18 6.06 25.48
N LEU A 10 4.95 6.84 24.41
CA LEU A 10 4.99 6.34 23.03
C LEU A 10 6.40 5.89 22.65
N LEU A 11 7.43 6.67 22.99
CA LEU A 11 8.82 6.32 22.74
C LEU A 11 9.24 5.07 23.52
N ILE A 12 8.85 4.96 24.79
CA ILE A 12 9.11 3.75 25.60
C ILE A 12 8.40 2.53 24.99
N ALA A 13 7.15 2.67 24.56
CA ALA A 13 6.42 1.60 23.88
C ALA A 13 7.11 1.19 22.58
N LEU A 14 7.60 2.14 21.79
CA LEU A 14 8.35 1.87 20.56
C LEU A 14 9.68 1.15 20.85
N VAL A 15 10.43 1.60 21.85
CA VAL A 15 11.69 0.97 22.24
C VAL A 15 11.45 -0.45 22.77
N LEU A 16 10.42 -0.66 23.58
CA LEU A 16 9.98 -2.00 23.99
C LEU A 16 9.55 -2.85 22.79
N ALA A 17 8.90 -2.26 21.78
CA ALA A 17 8.54 -2.95 20.53
C ALA A 17 9.77 -3.56 19.87
N VAL A 18 10.78 -2.70 19.67
CA VAL A 18 12.01 -3.03 18.97
C VAL A 18 12.82 -4.02 19.80
N ALA A 19 12.90 -3.84 21.11
CA ALA A 19 13.59 -4.76 22.01
C ALA A 19 12.95 -6.16 22.00
N ILE A 20 11.62 -6.25 22.01
CA ILE A 20 10.89 -7.52 21.97
C ILE A 20 10.97 -8.16 20.59
N ALA A 21 10.87 -7.37 19.51
CA ALA A 21 11.10 -7.85 18.16
C ALA A 21 12.52 -8.41 17.98
N TYR A 22 13.53 -7.73 18.54
CA TYR A 22 14.92 -8.17 18.52
C TYR A 22 15.18 -9.41 19.37
N ALA A 23 14.56 -9.50 20.55
CA ALA A 23 14.63 -10.68 21.40
C ALA A 23 13.94 -11.89 20.74
N ALA A 24 12.76 -11.69 20.14
CA ALA A 24 12.04 -12.71 19.39
C ALA A 24 12.84 -13.17 18.15
N TYR A 25 13.47 -12.23 17.44
CA TYR A 25 14.40 -12.53 16.35
C TYR A 25 15.53 -13.45 16.82
N HIS A 26 16.25 -13.08 17.87
CA HIS A 26 17.37 -13.87 18.38
C HIS A 26 16.95 -15.26 18.86
N TYR A 27 15.72 -15.42 19.34
CA TYR A 27 15.16 -16.70 19.78
C TYR A 27 14.61 -17.58 18.63
N LEU A 28 14.15 -16.98 17.52
CA LEU A 28 13.62 -17.70 16.34
C LEU A 28 14.67 -18.03 15.27
N VAL A 29 15.80 -17.32 15.25
CA VAL A 29 16.98 -17.60 14.39
C VAL A 29 17.41 -19.08 14.41
N PRO A 30 17.47 -19.78 15.56
CA PRO A 30 17.90 -21.18 15.60
C PRO A 30 16.91 -22.16 14.93
N ALA A 31 15.65 -21.76 14.73
CA ALA A 31 14.59 -22.65 14.26
C ALA A 31 14.10 -22.35 12.82
N HIS A 32 14.25 -21.12 12.32
CA HIS A 32 13.65 -20.68 11.04
C HIS A 32 14.62 -20.00 10.05
N GLY A 33 15.94 -19.94 10.33
CA GLY A 33 16.96 -19.44 9.39
C GLY A 33 16.66 -18.02 8.88
N ASP A 34 16.78 -17.80 7.57
CA ASP A 34 16.60 -16.49 6.89
C ASP A 34 15.18 -15.88 7.02
N ASN A 35 14.17 -16.66 7.42
CA ASN A 35 12.81 -16.15 7.62
C ASN A 35 12.57 -15.57 9.02
N ALA A 36 13.56 -15.68 9.93
CA ALA A 36 13.44 -15.22 11.30
C ALA A 36 13.26 -13.70 11.41
N ASP A 37 13.78 -12.93 10.45
CA ASP A 37 13.72 -11.46 10.41
C ASP A 37 12.26 -10.97 10.35
N ILE A 38 11.48 -11.52 9.41
CA ILE A 38 10.08 -11.14 9.16
C ILE A 38 9.19 -11.66 10.30
N LEU A 39 9.44 -12.88 10.77
CA LEU A 39 8.68 -13.49 11.86
C LEU A 39 8.93 -12.75 13.19
N GLY A 40 10.18 -12.34 13.48
CA GLY A 40 10.51 -11.56 14.68
C GLY A 40 9.83 -10.19 14.68
N ALA A 41 9.83 -9.48 13.55
CA ALA A 41 9.12 -8.21 13.40
C ALA A 41 7.60 -8.36 13.56
N ALA A 42 7.01 -9.39 12.95
CA ALA A 42 5.57 -9.67 13.07
C ALA A 42 5.17 -9.98 14.53
N VAL A 43 5.96 -10.80 15.22
CA VAL A 43 5.74 -11.13 16.64
C VAL A 43 5.82 -9.88 17.53
N GLY A 44 6.79 -9.00 17.30
CA GLY A 44 6.92 -7.74 18.05
C GLY A 44 5.72 -6.81 17.86
N VAL A 45 5.23 -6.67 16.63
CA VAL A 45 4.04 -5.86 16.31
C VAL A 45 2.77 -6.46 16.93
N ILE A 46 2.59 -7.78 16.83
CA ILE A 46 1.44 -8.49 17.43
C ILE A 46 1.47 -8.36 18.95
N PHE A 47 2.63 -8.56 19.58
CA PHE A 47 2.78 -8.48 21.02
C PHE A 47 2.38 -7.09 21.55
N ILE A 48 2.86 -6.02 20.94
CA ILE A 48 2.49 -4.66 21.37
C ILE A 48 1.03 -4.32 21.13
N TYR A 49 0.47 -4.81 20.04
CA TYR A 49 -0.96 -4.63 19.78
C TYR A 49 -1.80 -5.33 20.85
N VAL A 50 -1.44 -6.55 21.22
CA VAL A 50 -2.09 -7.33 22.29
C VAL A 50 -1.93 -6.63 23.64
N VAL A 51 -0.72 -6.20 24.01
CA VAL A 51 -0.48 -5.45 25.26
C VAL A 51 -1.30 -4.16 25.31
N ALA A 52 -1.39 -3.40 24.22
CA ALA A 52 -2.19 -2.17 24.18
C ALA A 52 -3.70 -2.43 24.33
N ILE A 53 -4.20 -3.53 23.77
CA ILE A 53 -5.60 -3.96 23.95
C ILE A 53 -5.86 -4.42 25.38
N LEU A 54 -4.97 -5.24 25.96
CA LEU A 54 -5.08 -5.72 27.34
C LEU A 54 -5.03 -4.57 28.34
N ASP A 55 -4.12 -3.61 28.16
CA ASP A 55 -4.06 -2.40 28.99
C ASP A 55 -5.38 -1.60 28.91
N ARG A 56 -6.05 -1.61 27.75
CA ARG A 56 -7.36 -0.96 27.55
C ARG A 56 -8.48 -1.70 28.26
N SER A 57 -8.47 -3.02 28.17
CA SER A 57 -9.53 -3.88 28.70
C SER A 57 -9.43 -4.05 30.21
N LEU A 58 -8.22 -4.09 30.77
CA LEU A 58 -7.95 -4.35 32.17
C LEU A 58 -7.64 -3.08 33.00
N ASN A 59 -7.67 -1.88 32.38
CA ASN A 59 -7.38 -0.59 33.02
C ASN A 59 -6.06 -0.57 33.82
N ILE A 60 -5.01 -1.24 33.32
CA ILE A 60 -3.75 -1.43 34.05
C ILE A 60 -2.94 -0.10 34.13
N ASN A 61 -3.36 0.95 33.42
CA ASN A 61 -2.74 2.28 33.42
C ASN A 61 -1.22 2.22 33.14
N MET A 62 -0.77 1.19 32.41
CA MET A 62 0.65 0.96 32.13
C MET A 62 1.12 1.83 30.96
N MET A 63 0.22 2.21 30.05
CA MET A 63 0.49 3.13 28.94
C MET A 63 -0.28 4.44 29.05
N SER A 64 0.31 5.53 28.55
CA SER A 64 -0.42 6.80 28.41
C SER A 64 -1.57 6.64 27.42
N ARG A 65 -2.71 7.29 27.69
CA ARG A 65 -3.90 7.30 26.80
C ARG A 65 -3.55 7.67 25.35
N LEU A 66 -2.57 8.56 25.16
CA LEU A 66 -2.08 8.95 23.83
C LEU A 66 -1.38 7.78 23.12
N ALA A 67 -0.43 7.12 23.79
CA ALA A 67 0.34 6.01 23.23
C ALA A 67 -0.59 4.85 22.86
N GLN A 68 -1.49 4.49 23.78
CA GLN A 68 -2.48 3.45 23.56
C GLN A 68 -3.40 3.72 22.36
N GLN A 69 -3.88 4.96 22.23
CA GLN A 69 -4.75 5.33 21.12
C GLN A 69 -4.02 5.31 19.77
N VAL A 70 -2.76 5.75 19.74
CA VAL A 70 -1.93 5.68 18.52
C VAL A 70 -1.71 4.24 18.11
N VAL A 71 -1.28 3.38 19.03
CA VAL A 71 -1.01 1.96 18.77
C VAL A 71 -2.25 1.24 18.23
N ILE A 72 -3.40 1.38 18.90
CA ILE A 72 -4.64 0.69 18.51
C ILE A 72 -5.18 1.20 17.17
N VAL A 73 -5.01 2.49 16.86
CA VAL A 73 -5.56 3.08 15.63
C VAL A 73 -4.66 2.86 14.42
N LEU A 74 -3.33 2.89 14.61
CA LEU A 74 -2.34 2.90 13.54
C LEU A 74 -1.87 1.50 13.14
N ILE A 75 -1.79 0.55 14.07
CA ILE A 75 -1.31 -0.81 13.77
C ILE A 75 -2.21 -1.51 12.72
N PRO A 76 -3.55 -1.48 12.80
CA PRO A 76 -4.36 -2.23 11.83
C PRO A 76 -4.20 -1.75 10.37
N PRO A 77 -4.23 -0.43 10.06
CA PRO A 77 -3.93 0.05 8.71
C PRO A 77 -2.51 -0.29 8.23
N LEU A 78 -1.50 -0.20 9.11
CA LEU A 78 -0.13 -0.56 8.75
C LEU A 78 0.00 -2.05 8.45
N ALA A 79 -0.60 -2.91 9.27
CA ALA A 79 -0.64 -4.35 9.03
C ALA A 79 -1.29 -4.66 7.67
N LEU A 80 -2.34 -3.92 7.29
CA LEU A 80 -3.00 -4.08 6.00
C LEU A 80 -2.09 -3.69 4.84
N ILE A 81 -1.32 -2.60 4.97
CA ILE A 81 -0.34 -2.17 3.98
C ILE A 81 0.75 -3.23 3.82
N PHE A 82 1.33 -3.72 4.91
CA PHE A 82 2.37 -4.75 4.85
C PHE A 82 1.85 -6.08 4.31
N LEU A 83 0.60 -6.43 4.61
CA LEU A 83 -0.05 -7.61 4.04
C LEU A 83 -0.19 -7.49 2.51
N VAL A 84 -0.68 -6.36 2.00
CA VAL A 84 -0.85 -6.15 0.56
C VAL A 84 0.49 -6.00 -0.15
N LEU A 85 1.35 -5.12 0.34
CA LEU A 85 2.65 -4.84 -0.30
C LEU A 85 3.61 -6.04 -0.17
N GLY A 86 3.59 -6.73 0.96
CA GLY A 86 4.39 -7.93 1.19
C GLY A 86 3.99 -9.08 0.27
N THR A 87 2.69 -9.33 0.09
CA THR A 87 2.22 -10.38 -0.83
C THR A 87 2.51 -10.08 -2.30
N ILE A 88 2.53 -8.79 -2.69
CA ILE A 88 2.95 -8.37 -4.03
C ILE A 88 4.46 -8.59 -4.22
N PHE A 89 5.31 -8.16 -3.29
CA PHE A 89 6.77 -8.30 -3.43
C PHE A 89 7.26 -9.74 -3.35
N LEU A 90 6.60 -10.58 -2.55
CA LEU A 90 6.88 -12.01 -2.48
C LEU A 90 6.35 -12.79 -3.70
N GLY A 91 5.62 -12.13 -4.61
CA GLY A 91 5.05 -12.76 -5.79
C GLY A 91 3.88 -13.71 -5.51
N ILE A 92 3.33 -13.67 -4.29
CA ILE A 92 2.21 -14.53 -3.87
C ILE A 92 0.88 -14.02 -4.44
N ALA A 93 0.72 -12.69 -4.52
CA ALA A 93 -0.47 -12.04 -5.04
C ALA A 93 -0.12 -11.06 -6.16
N THR A 94 -0.92 -11.07 -7.22
CA THR A 94 -0.81 -10.06 -8.29
C THR A 94 -1.34 -8.70 -7.82
N PRO A 95 -0.95 -7.56 -8.44
CA PRO A 95 -1.42 -6.24 -8.02
C PRO A 95 -2.96 -6.11 -7.98
N THR A 96 -3.66 -6.85 -8.85
CA THR A 96 -5.13 -6.90 -8.87
C THR A 96 -5.70 -7.65 -7.66
N GLU A 97 -5.11 -8.77 -7.26
CA GLU A 97 -5.51 -9.54 -6.07
C GLU A 97 -5.14 -8.79 -4.78
N GLY A 98 -3.96 -8.16 -4.75
CA GLY A 98 -3.53 -7.28 -3.67
C GLY A 98 -4.47 -6.09 -3.47
N GLY A 99 -4.93 -5.47 -4.56
CA GLY A 99 -5.93 -4.41 -4.52
C GLY A 99 -7.27 -4.87 -3.92
N ALA A 100 -7.73 -6.07 -4.28
CA ALA A 100 -8.95 -6.65 -3.72
C ALA A 100 -8.83 -6.95 -2.22
N MET A 101 -7.71 -7.56 -1.78
CA MET A 101 -7.43 -7.80 -0.36
C MET A 101 -7.37 -6.49 0.44
N GLY A 102 -6.75 -5.46 -0.12
CA GLY A 102 -6.68 -4.12 0.47
C GLY A 102 -8.07 -3.49 0.65
N ALA A 103 -8.92 -3.57 -0.37
CA ALA A 103 -10.28 -3.03 -0.33
C ALA A 103 -11.17 -3.76 0.69
N VAL A 104 -11.15 -5.09 0.69
CA VAL A 104 -11.91 -5.93 1.63
C VAL A 104 -11.43 -5.68 3.06
N GLY A 105 -10.11 -5.60 3.27
CA GLY A 105 -9.53 -5.29 4.56
C GLY A 105 -9.92 -3.90 5.08
N ALA A 106 -9.91 -2.89 4.22
CA ALA A 106 -10.35 -1.53 4.57
C ALA A 106 -11.84 -1.48 4.94
N LEU A 107 -12.69 -2.19 4.20
CA LEU A 107 -14.12 -2.31 4.49
C LEU A 107 -14.36 -3.01 5.84
N ALA A 108 -13.66 -4.11 6.12
CA ALA A 108 -13.74 -4.82 7.39
C ALA A 108 -13.33 -3.92 8.57
N MET A 109 -12.23 -3.17 8.43
CA MET A 109 -11.79 -2.20 9.45
C MET A 109 -12.82 -1.08 9.66
N ALA A 110 -13.41 -0.55 8.59
CA ALA A 110 -14.45 0.46 8.67
C ALA A 110 -15.71 -0.06 9.37
N ALA A 111 -16.10 -1.31 9.10
CA ALA A 111 -17.21 -1.99 9.75
C ALA A 111 -16.95 -2.20 11.25
N MET A 112 -15.77 -2.72 11.62
CA MET A 112 -15.37 -2.94 13.03
C MET A 112 -15.35 -1.63 13.83
N LYS A 113 -15.01 -0.50 13.19
CA LYS A 113 -15.03 0.82 13.83
C LYS A 113 -16.41 1.48 13.83
N GLY A 114 -17.45 0.82 13.32
CA GLY A 114 -18.81 1.36 13.22
C GLY A 114 -18.91 2.59 12.31
N ARG A 115 -17.96 2.77 11.39
CA ARG A 115 -17.89 3.93 10.47
C ARG A 115 -18.35 3.60 9.05
N LEU A 116 -18.75 2.35 8.81
CA LEU A 116 -19.26 1.93 7.53
C LEU A 116 -20.71 2.41 7.37
N SER A 117 -20.89 3.50 6.63
CA SER A 117 -22.20 4.00 6.23
C SER A 117 -22.40 3.87 4.72
N MET A 118 -23.66 3.80 4.29
CA MET A 118 -24.00 3.77 2.87
C MET A 118 -23.49 5.02 2.14
N ASP A 119 -23.41 6.16 2.81
CA ASP A 119 -22.89 7.40 2.24
C ASP A 119 -21.38 7.32 1.96
N VAL A 120 -20.60 6.76 2.89
CA VAL A 120 -19.16 6.53 2.68
C VAL A 120 -18.92 5.57 1.52
N ILE A 121 -19.71 4.49 1.42
CA ILE A 121 -19.62 3.53 0.31
C ILE A 121 -19.94 4.22 -1.01
N LYS A 122 -21.06 4.96 -1.10
CA LYS A 122 -21.45 5.70 -2.31
C LYS A 122 -20.38 6.71 -2.73
N GLN A 123 -19.79 7.43 -1.78
CA GLN A 123 -18.73 8.40 -2.04
C GLN A 123 -17.46 7.73 -2.57
N ALA A 124 -17.06 6.60 -1.96
CA ALA A 124 -15.92 5.81 -2.42
C ALA A 124 -16.15 5.28 -3.84
N LEU A 125 -17.31 4.66 -4.10
CA LEU A 125 -17.68 4.16 -5.43
C LEU A 125 -17.75 5.28 -6.47
N ALA A 126 -18.35 6.43 -6.16
CA ALA A 126 -18.43 7.56 -7.08
C ALA A 126 -17.03 8.08 -7.45
N SER A 127 -16.10 8.11 -6.50
CA SER A 127 -14.72 8.53 -6.74
C SER A 127 -13.97 7.52 -7.62
N THR A 128 -14.10 6.22 -7.31
CA THR A 128 -13.51 5.13 -8.11
C THR A 128 -14.06 5.12 -9.52
N THR A 129 -15.39 5.18 -9.69
CA THR A 129 -16.04 5.21 -11.01
C THR A 129 -15.58 6.41 -11.83
N ARG A 130 -15.50 7.61 -11.23
CA ARG A 130 -15.02 8.80 -11.93
C ARG A 130 -13.60 8.62 -12.48
N LEU A 131 -12.68 8.10 -11.66
CA LEU A 131 -11.32 7.82 -12.08
C LEU A 131 -11.29 6.78 -13.21
N SER A 132 -12.01 5.68 -13.05
CA SER A 132 -12.13 4.63 -14.08
C SER A 132 -12.74 5.17 -15.38
N SER A 133 -13.74 6.05 -15.31
CA SER A 133 -14.33 6.69 -16.50
C SER A 133 -13.32 7.54 -17.26
N PHE A 134 -12.45 8.29 -16.58
CA PHE A 134 -11.38 9.04 -17.25
C PHE A 134 -10.41 8.09 -17.98
N VAL A 135 -10.00 7.00 -17.33
CA VAL A 135 -9.12 6.00 -17.94
C VAL A 135 -9.79 5.36 -19.17
N LEU A 136 -11.05 4.94 -19.05
CA LEU A 136 -11.80 4.37 -20.17
C LEU A 136 -11.98 5.36 -21.32
N PHE A 137 -12.21 6.64 -21.02
CA PHE A 137 -12.30 7.68 -22.04
C PHE A 137 -11.00 7.83 -22.84
N ILE A 138 -9.85 7.82 -22.15
CA ILE A 138 -8.52 7.84 -22.80
C ILE A 138 -8.35 6.59 -23.68
N LEU A 139 -8.71 5.41 -23.18
CA LEU A 139 -8.61 4.16 -23.94
C LEU A 139 -9.50 4.17 -25.20
N ILE A 140 -10.73 4.69 -25.11
CA ILE A 140 -11.61 4.84 -26.27
C ILE A 140 -10.98 5.80 -27.29
N GLY A 141 -10.49 6.96 -26.85
CA GLY A 141 -9.80 7.92 -27.72
C GLY A 141 -8.59 7.30 -28.42
N ALA A 142 -7.76 6.57 -27.68
CA ALA A 142 -6.61 5.84 -28.23
C ALA A 142 -7.03 4.80 -29.28
N ARG A 143 -8.15 4.09 -29.07
CA ARG A 143 -8.65 3.09 -30.03
C ARG A 143 -9.23 3.74 -31.28
N VAL A 144 -10.00 4.82 -31.16
CA VAL A 144 -10.50 5.57 -32.32
C VAL A 144 -9.34 6.13 -33.13
N PHE A 145 -8.37 6.78 -32.47
CA PHE A 145 -7.16 7.27 -33.12
C PHE A 145 -6.41 6.14 -33.84
N SER A 146 -6.16 5.02 -33.17
CA SER A 146 -5.46 3.88 -33.76
C SER A 146 -6.19 3.37 -35.01
N LEU A 147 -7.51 3.17 -34.93
CA LEU A 147 -8.31 2.68 -36.06
C LEU A 147 -8.28 3.65 -37.25
N THR A 148 -8.43 4.96 -37.00
CA THR A 148 -8.34 5.97 -38.06
C THR A 148 -6.92 6.04 -38.64
N PHE A 149 -5.89 6.01 -37.80
CA PHE A 149 -4.49 6.04 -38.22
C PHE A 149 -4.13 4.85 -39.11
N TYR A 150 -4.57 3.64 -38.77
CA TYR A 150 -4.42 2.47 -39.64
C TYR A 150 -5.25 2.60 -40.93
N GLY A 151 -6.50 3.08 -40.83
CA GLY A 151 -7.40 3.23 -41.97
C GLY A 151 -6.88 4.20 -43.05
N VAL A 152 -6.15 5.25 -42.65
CA VAL A 152 -5.54 6.21 -43.58
C VAL A 152 -4.11 5.84 -44.00
N ASN A 153 -3.64 4.63 -43.69
CA ASN A 153 -2.25 4.20 -43.88
C ASN A 153 -1.23 5.14 -43.19
N GLY A 154 -1.59 5.72 -42.04
CA GLY A 154 -0.76 6.67 -41.30
C GLY A 154 0.61 6.11 -40.93
N GLN A 155 0.70 4.81 -40.68
CA GLN A 155 1.97 4.10 -40.46
C GLN A 155 2.95 4.25 -41.64
N ILE A 156 2.45 4.15 -42.87
CA ILE A 156 3.24 4.25 -44.11
C ILE A 156 3.63 5.71 -44.35
N TRP A 157 2.75 6.65 -44.00
CA TRP A 157 3.05 8.08 -44.11
C TRP A 157 4.15 8.50 -43.12
N VAL A 158 4.10 8.01 -41.88
CA VAL A 158 5.14 8.23 -40.88
C VAL A 158 6.46 7.59 -41.32
N GLU A 159 6.44 6.36 -41.86
CA GLU A 159 7.64 5.72 -42.42
C GLU A 159 8.28 6.56 -43.53
N HIS A 160 7.49 7.08 -44.47
CA HIS A 160 8.01 7.94 -45.54
C HIS A 160 8.58 9.26 -45.01
N LEU A 161 7.93 9.90 -44.04
CA LEU A 161 8.47 11.11 -43.41
C LEU A 161 9.82 10.87 -42.73
N LEU A 162 9.95 9.74 -42.04
CA LEU A 162 11.19 9.40 -41.33
C LEU A 162 12.30 8.99 -42.29
N THR A 163 11.98 8.30 -43.38
CA THR A 163 12.95 7.88 -44.40
C THR A 163 13.33 8.98 -45.40
N SER A 164 12.51 10.03 -45.51
CA SER A 164 12.80 11.22 -46.34
C SER A 164 13.66 12.28 -45.63
N LEU A 165 14.00 12.08 -44.35
CA LEU A 165 14.96 12.91 -43.65
C LEU A 165 16.36 12.78 -44.29
N PRO A 166 17.02 13.90 -44.63
CA PRO A 166 18.35 13.88 -45.22
C PRO A 166 19.36 13.28 -44.24
N GLY A 167 20.02 12.19 -44.64
CA GLY A 167 21.00 11.46 -43.82
C GLY A 167 20.75 9.96 -43.67
N GLY A 168 19.66 9.42 -44.24
CA GLY A 168 19.37 7.97 -44.19
C GLY A 168 19.28 7.44 -42.75
N GLU A 169 19.71 6.20 -42.52
CA GLU A 169 19.73 5.58 -41.18
C GLU A 169 20.53 6.41 -40.16
N VAL A 170 21.58 7.10 -40.59
CA VAL A 170 22.46 7.91 -39.71
C VAL A 170 21.79 9.23 -39.32
N GLY A 171 21.08 9.89 -40.23
CA GLY A 171 20.28 11.09 -39.95
C GLY A 171 19.10 10.79 -39.01
N PHE A 172 18.50 9.61 -39.16
CA PHE A 172 17.44 9.14 -38.26
C PHE A 172 17.95 8.90 -36.83
N LEU A 173 19.10 8.25 -36.66
CA LEU A 173 19.70 7.99 -35.34
C LEU A 173 20.12 9.27 -34.59
N ILE A 174 20.52 10.33 -35.31
CA ILE A 174 20.90 11.62 -34.72
C ILE A 174 19.67 12.49 -34.39
N GLY A 175 18.56 12.37 -35.14
CA GLY A 175 17.37 13.19 -34.94
C GLY A 175 16.39 12.69 -33.87
N VAL A 176 16.45 11.39 -33.51
CA VAL A 176 15.53 10.74 -32.54
C VAL A 176 16.13 10.62 -31.13
N ASN A 177 17.45 10.63 -31.00
CA ASN A 177 18.16 10.61 -29.71
C ASN A 177 18.47 12.03 -29.24
#